data_AF-A0A7Y5SNX8-F1
#
_entry.id   AF-A0A7Y5SNX8-F1
#
_cell.length_a   1.000
_cell.length_b   1.000
_cell.length_c   1.000
_cell.angle_alpha   90.00
_cell.angle_beta   90.00
_cell.angle_gamma   90.00
#
_symmetry.space_group_name_H-M   'P 1'
#
loop_
_entity.id
_entity.type
_entity.pdbx_description
1 polymer ?
#
loop_
_entity_poly.entity_id
_entity_poly.type
_entity_poly.pdbx_seq_one_letter_code
_entity_poly.pdbx_strand_id
1 'polypeptide(L)' 'MSVALYMDVHVPQALVEQLRRRQVDVRTTIEDGARTLPDDTVLERARPFVLLLAG' A
#
# COMPACT_ATOMS: atom_id res chain seq x y z
N MET A 1 -18.51 -2.73 1.95
CA MET A 1 -17.18 -3.12 2.47
C MET A 1 -16.12 -2.45 1.63
N SER A 2 -15.38 -1.50 2.18
CA SER A 2 -14.25 -0.86 1.49
C SER A 2 -13.05 -1.79 1.53
N VAL A 3 -12.52 -2.14 0.35
CA VAL A 3 -11.25 -2.88 0.27
C VAL A 3 -10.13 -1.88 0.53
N ALA A 4 -9.32 -2.15 1.56
CA ALA A 4 -8.15 -1.35 1.87
C ALA A 4 -6.92 -1.96 1.20
N LEU A 5 -6.25 -1.17 0.37
CA LEU A 5 -5.04 -1.55 -0.36
C LEU A 5 -3.81 -1.07 0.41
N TYR A 6 -2.81 -1.95 0.51
CA TYR A 6 -1.50 -1.60 1.02
C TYR A 6 -0.52 -1.55 -0.15
N MET A 7 0.08 -0.38 -0.38
CA MET A 7 0.92 -0.12 -1.55
C MET A 7 2.38 0.08 -1.15
N ASP A 8 3.25 -0.56 -1.91
CA ASP A 8 4.69 -0.44 -1.78
C ASP A 8 5.22 0.88 -2.37
N VAL A 9 6.42 1.30 -1.97
CA VAL A 9 7.11 2.52 -2.42
C VAL A 9 7.43 2.52 -3.91
N HIS A 10 7.47 1.34 -4.52
CA HIS A 10 7.68 1.18 -5.96
C HIS A 10 6.43 1.57 -6.77
N VAL A 11 5.25 1.64 -6.14
CA VAL A 11 4.03 2.06 -6.82
C VAL A 11 4.07 3.58 -7.09
N PRO A 12 3.90 4.02 -8.34
CA PRO A 12 3.79 5.44 -8.66
C PRO A 12 2.68 6.14 -7.89
N GLN A 13 2.97 7.32 -7.34
CA GLN A 13 1.98 8.13 -6.60
C GLN A 13 0.73 8.44 -7.44
N ALA A 14 0.87 8.57 -8.76
CA ALA A 14 -0.25 8.75 -9.67
C ALA A 14 -1.31 7.63 -9.55
N LEU A 15 -0.91 6.37 -9.34
CA LEU A 15 -1.85 5.26 -9.13
C LEU A 15 -2.57 5.37 -7.79
N VAL A 16 -1.85 5.72 -6.72
CA VAL A 16 -2.42 5.98 -5.39
C VAL A 16 -3.51 7.06 -5.48
N GLU A 17 -3.21 8.16 -6.17
CA GLU A 17 -4.16 9.26 -6.35
C GLU A 17 -5.39 8.84 -7.16
N GLN A 18 -5.23 8.06 -8.24
CA GLN A 18 -6.38 7.55 -9.01
C GLN A 18 -7.26 6.60 -8.19
N LEU A 19 -6.67 5.76 -7.34
CA LEU A 19 -7.40 4.85 -6.46
C LEU A 19 -8.16 5.61 -5.37
N ARG A 20 -7.52 6.61 -4.74
CA ARG A 20 -8.17 7.50 -3.77
C ARG A 20 -9.34 8.27 -4.39
N ARG A 21 -9.21 8.76 -5.63
CA ARG A 21 -10.31 9.41 -6.38
C ARG A 21 -11.49 8.47 -6.61
N ARG A 22 -11.25 7.16 -6.69
CA ARG A 22 -12.29 6.12 -6.80
C ARG A 22 -12.82 5.65 -5.44
N GLN A 23 -12.52 6.39 -4.36
CA GLN A 23 -12.94 6.08 -2.99
C GLN A 23 -12.42 4.72 -2.49
N VAL A 24 -11.30 4.26 -3.05
CA VAL A 24 -10.58 3.10 -2.53
C VAL A 24 -9.70 3.56 -1.37
N ASP A 25 -9.74 2.82 -0.27
CA ASP A 25 -8.87 3.08 0.88
C ASP A 25 -7.47 2.58 0.54
N VAL A 26 -6.47 3.48 0.56
CA VAL A 26 -5.10 3.19 0.14
C VAL A 26 -4.15 3.69 1.20
N ARG A 27 -3.38 2.75 1.75
CA ARG A 27 -2.30 2.98 2.71
C ARG A 27 -0.97 2.63 2.06
N THR A 28 0.00 3.54 2.13
CA THR A 28 1.32 3.31 1.55
C THR A 28 2.34 2.90 2.62
N THR A 29 3.37 2.13 2.24
CA THR A 29 4.52 1.83 3.12
C THR A 29 5.27 3.10 3.55
N ILE A 30 5.14 4.20 2.80
CA ILE A 30 5.68 5.52 3.18
C ILE A 30 4.90 6.09 4.37
N GLU A 31 3.56 6.13 4.28
CA GLU A 31 2.68 6.61 5.36
C GLU A 31 2.75 5.72 6.60
N ASP A 32 3.00 4.42 6.42
CA ASP A 32 3.12 3.46 7.50
C ASP A 32 4.52 3.41 8.13
N GLY A 33 5.48 4.21 7.63
CA GLY A 33 6.87 4.22 8.08
C GLY A 33 7.62 2.92 7.78
N ALA A 34 7.05 2.06 6.94
CA ALA A 34 7.56 0.74 6.58
C ALA A 34 8.53 0.77 5.39
N ARG A 35 8.78 1.94 4.78
CA ARG A 35 9.66 2.11 3.60
C ARG A 35 11.07 1.52 3.77
N THR A 36 11.61 1.51 4.99
CA THR A 36 12.96 1.01 5.29
C THR A 36 12.94 -0.33 6.02
N LEU A 37 11.76 -0.94 6.19
CA LEU A 37 11.64 -2.22 6.85
C LEU A 37 11.92 -3.36 5.86
N PRO A 38 12.45 -4.51 6.33
CA PRO A 38 12.60 -5.70 5.50
C PRO A 38 11.23 -6.17 4.97
N ASP A 39 11.21 -6.71 3.76
CA ASP A 39 10.00 -7.18 3.08
C ASP A 39 9.16 -8.13 3.94
N ASP A 40 9.79 -9.01 4.72
CA ASP A 40 9.09 -9.91 5.66
C ASP A 40 8.23 -9.15 6.67
N THR A 41 8.73 -8.02 7.17
CA THR A 41 8.00 -7.16 8.12
C THR A 41 6.90 -6.37 7.42
N VAL A 42 7.14 -5.95 6.18
CA VAL A 42 6.13 -5.28 5.34
C VAL A 42 4.96 -6.23 5.06
N LEU A 43 5.26 -7.49 4.73
CA LEU A 43 4.27 -8.54 4.49
C LEU A 43 3.42 -8.83 5.73
N GLU A 44 4.00 -8.84 6.92
CA GLU A 44 3.23 -8.99 8.17
C GLU A 44 2.28 -7.82 8.43
N ARG A 45 2.72 -6.59 8.15
CA ARG A 45 1.89 -5.38 8.31
C ARG A 45 0.79 -5.28 7.26
N ALA A 46 1.03 -5.84 6.07
CA ALA A 46 0.07 -5.87 4.98
C ALA A 46 -1.00 -6.96 5.14
N ARG A 47 -0.90 -7.89 6.10
CA ARG A 47 -1.87 -9.00 6.30
C ARG A 47 -3.36 -8.60 6.33
N PRO A 48 -3.79 -7.48 6.94
CA PRO A 48 -5.19 -7.08 6.90
C PRO A 48 -5.60 -6.37 5.59
N PHE A 49 -4.66 -6.16 4.67
CA PHE A 49 -4.84 -5.44 3.42
C PHE A 49 -4.58 -6.36 2.21
N VAL A 50 -5.03 -5.92 1.03
CA VAL A 50 -4.60 -6.53 -0.23
C VAL A 50 -3.31 -5.82 -0.68
N LEU A 51 -2.21 -6.57 -0.73
CA LEU A 51 -0.89 -6.06 -1.10
C LEU A 51 -0.74 -6.00 -2.63
N LEU A 52 -0.27 -4.85 -3.12
CA LEU A 52 0.04 -4.66 -4.54
C LEU A 52 1.53 -4.37 -4.68
N LEU A 53 2.29 -5.39 -5.09
CA LEU A 53 3.72 -5.29 -5.40
C LEU A 53 3.87 -4.92 -6.88
N ALA A 54 4.41 -3.74 -7.15
CA ALA A 54 4.86 -3.38 -8.49
C ALA A 54 6.28 -3.94 -8.67
N GLY A 55 6.39 -5.07 -9.38
CA GLY A 55 7.67 -5.65 -9.81
C GLY A 55 8.31 -4.87 -10.95
#